data_AF-A0A1I7TX76-F1
#
_entry.id   AF-A0A1I7TX76-F1
#
_cell.length_a   1.000
_cell.length_b   1.000
_cell.length_c   1.000
_cell.angle_alpha   90.00
_cell.angle_beta   90.00
_cell.angle_gamma   90.00
#
_symmetry.space_group_name_H-M   'P 1'
#
loop_
_entity.id
_entity.type
_entity.pdbx_description
1 polymer ?
#
loop_
_entity_poly.entity_id
_entity_poly.type
_entity_poly.pdbx_seq_one_letter_code
_entity_poly.pdbx_strand_id
1 'polypeptide(L)'
;MASQLVIYSAHVVLFVLVWLLAYLEVVPVVSYLPECAHNIVYYAPVFAVFILAIYAAFNVVYGVATFNDCAEARSDLLREIQEARGELKQKKIID
;
A
#
# COMPACT_ATOMS: atom_id res chain seq x y z
N MET A 1 9.92 14.65 2.94
CA MET A 1 8.58 14.23 2.43
C MET A 1 8.34 14.67 0.98
N ALA A 2 8.75 15.87 0.55
CA ALA A 2 8.57 16.33 -0.84
C ALA A 2 9.26 15.44 -1.92
N SER A 3 10.44 14.87 -1.63
CA SER A 3 11.19 14.06 -2.61
C SER A 3 10.47 12.75 -3.01
N GLN A 4 9.91 12.03 -2.03
CA GLN A 4 9.24 10.75 -2.30
C GLN A 4 7.96 10.93 -3.13
N LEU A 5 7.17 11.97 -2.83
CA LEU A 5 5.97 12.29 -3.59
C LEU A 5 6.29 12.60 -5.06
N VAL A 6 7.34 13.37 -5.30
CA VAL A 6 7.79 13.74 -6.65
C VAL A 6 8.27 12.51 -7.43
N ILE A 7 8.98 11.59 -6.76
CA ILE A 7 9.43 10.35 -7.40
C ILE A 7 8.21 9.51 -7.78
N TYR A 8 7.28 9.25 -6.87
CA TYR A 8 6.10 8.43 -7.17
C TYR A 8 5.19 9.07 -8.22
N SER A 9 4.97 10.38 -8.15
CA SER A 9 4.16 11.09 -9.14
C SER A 9 4.79 11.02 -10.54
N ALA A 10 6.12 11.12 -10.64
CA ALA A 10 6.82 10.96 -11.92
C ALA A 10 6.59 9.58 -12.54
N HIS A 11 6.66 8.50 -11.75
CA HIS A 11 6.39 7.14 -12.24
C HIS A 11 4.95 6.98 -12.72
N VAL A 12 3.98 7.51 -11.96
CA VAL A 12 2.56 7.47 -12.34
C VAL A 12 2.32 8.24 -13.64
N VAL A 13 2.89 9.44 -13.77
CA VAL A 13 2.78 10.26 -14.97
C VAL A 13 3.38 9.56 -16.19
N LEU A 14 4.54 8.90 -16.05
CA LEU A 14 5.12 8.10 -17.13
C LEU A 14 4.20 6.95 -17.56
N PHE A 15 3.60 6.23 -16.61
CA PHE A 15 2.70 5.13 -16.91
C PHE A 15 1.42 5.60 -17.64
N VAL A 16 0.86 6.73 -17.19
CA VAL A 16 -0.31 7.37 -17.83
C VAL A 16 0.04 7.87 -19.22
N LEU A 17 1.23 8.46 -19.42
CA LEU A 17 1.70 8.88 -20.74
C LEU A 17 1.81 7.71 -21.72
N VAL A 18 2.40 6.59 -21.29
CA VAL A 18 2.50 5.37 -22.12
C VAL A 18 1.11 4.85 -22.47
N TRP A 19 0.18 4.83 -21.51
CA TRP A 19 -1.20 4.43 -21.78
C TRP A 19 -1.91 5.37 -22.76
N LEU A 20 -1.75 6.69 -22.64
CA LEU A 20 -2.32 7.67 -23.58
C LEU A 20 -1.74 7.52 -25.00
N LEU A 21 -0.45 7.24 -25.13
CA LEU A 21 0.19 6.95 -26.42
C LEU A 21 -0.41 5.72 -27.10
N ALA A 22 -0.73 4.68 -26.31
CA ALA A 22 -1.41 3.49 -26.80
C ALA A 22 -2.89 3.75 -27.13
N TYR A 23 -3.59 4.56 -26.32
CA TYR A 23 -5.00 4.92 -26.52
C TYR A 23 -5.22 5.76 -27.79
N LEU A 24 -4.30 6.71 -28.06
CA LEU A 24 -4.35 7.59 -29.23
C LEU A 24 -3.84 6.92 -30.52
N GLU A 25 -3.45 5.64 -30.46
CA GLU A 25 -2.85 4.88 -31.56
C GLU A 25 -1.62 5.55 -32.21
N VAL A 26 -0.95 6.46 -31.49
CA VAL A 26 0.31 7.09 -31.94
C VAL A 26 1.39 6.02 -32.14
N VAL A 27 1.35 4.98 -31.31
CA VAL A 27 2.07 3.73 -31.51
C VAL A 27 1.03 2.65 -31.79
N PRO A 28 1.14 1.89 -32.91
CA PRO A 28 0.17 0.87 -33.31
C PRO A 28 0.24 -0.40 -32.44
N VAL A 29 0.37 -0.27 -31.12
CA VAL A 29 0.47 -1.39 -30.18
C VAL A 29 -0.82 -2.21 -30.21
N VAL A 30 -1.96 -1.53 -30.21
CA VAL A 30 -3.27 -2.18 -30.08
C VAL A 30 -3.64 -2.96 -31.34
N SER A 31 -3.20 -2.51 -32.53
CA SER A 31 -3.41 -3.23 -33.80
C SER A 31 -2.65 -4.55 -33.93
N TYR A 32 -1.58 -4.78 -33.16
CA TYR A 32 -0.89 -6.08 -33.12
C TYR A 32 -1.51 -7.04 -32.10
N LEU A 33 -2.40 -6.55 -31.23
CA LEU A 33 -3.05 -7.35 -30.19
C LEU A 33 -4.33 -8.01 -30.72
N PRO A 34 -4.66 -9.22 -30.23
CA PRO A 34 -5.94 -9.85 -30.52
C PRO A 34 -7.11 -8.99 -29.99
N GLU A 35 -8.25 -9.03 -30.68
CA GLU A 35 -9.44 -8.21 -30.37
C GLU A 35 -9.90 -8.32 -28.92
N CYS A 36 -9.73 -9.49 -28.28
CA CYS A 36 -10.07 -9.69 -26.87
C CYS A 36 -9.25 -8.80 -25.91
N ALA A 37 -8.04 -8.42 -26.30
CA ALA A 37 -7.12 -7.64 -25.48
C ALA A 37 -7.24 -6.12 -25.72
N HIS A 38 -7.90 -5.68 -26.79
CA HIS A 38 -8.18 -4.26 -27.04
C HIS A 38 -8.93 -3.63 -25.85
N ASN A 39 -9.98 -4.30 -25.37
CA ASN A 39 -10.77 -3.82 -24.24
C ASN A 39 -9.93 -3.68 -22.97
N ILE A 40 -8.96 -4.57 -22.76
CA ILE A 40 -8.07 -4.50 -21.60
C ILE A 40 -7.22 -3.24 -21.66
N VAL A 41 -6.71 -2.87 -22.83
CA VAL A 41 -5.90 -1.65 -23.02
C VAL A 41 -6.75 -0.40 -22.81
N TYR A 42 -7.96 -0.34 -23.38
CA TYR A 42 -8.85 0.81 -23.21
C TYR A 42 -9.29 1.02 -21.75
N TYR A 43 -9.61 -0.06 -21.03
CA TYR A 43 -10.02 -0.01 -19.63
C TYR A 43 -8.88 -0.25 -18.63
N ALA A 44 -7.61 -0.19 -19.08
CA ALA A 44 -6.44 -0.47 -18.25
C ALA A 44 -6.39 0.34 -16.94
N PRO A 45 -6.72 1.66 -16.91
CA PRO A 45 -6.72 2.43 -15.67
C PRO A 45 -7.75 1.91 -14.66
N VAL A 46 -8.92 1.47 -15.13
CA VAL A 46 -9.97 0.92 -14.27
C VAL A 46 -9.51 -0.41 -13.67
N PHE A 47 -8.92 -1.28 -14.48
CA PHE A 47 -8.34 -2.54 -14.00
C PHE A 47 -7.20 -2.30 -13.00
N ALA A 48 -6.34 -1.30 -13.22
CA ALA A 48 -5.27 -0.96 -12.29
C ALA A 48 -5.82 -0.55 -10.92
N VAL A 49 -6.84 0.33 -10.88
CA VAL A 49 -7.51 0.73 -9.63
C VAL A 49 -8.18 -0.47 -8.96
N PHE A 50 -8.84 -1.33 -9.72
CA PHE A 50 -9.52 -2.51 -9.19
C PHE A 50 -8.54 -3.50 -8.55
N ILE A 51 -7.42 -3.80 -9.21
CA ILE A 51 -6.36 -4.66 -8.66
C ILE A 51 -5.75 -4.03 -7.41
N LEU A 52 -5.49 -2.72 -7.41
CA LEU A 52 -4.97 -2.02 -6.26
C LEU A 52 -5.95 -2.02 -5.08
N ALA A 53 -7.25 -1.88 -5.33
CA ALA A 53 -8.30 -1.99 -4.32
C ALA A 53 -8.35 -3.40 -3.71
N ILE A 54 -8.28 -4.44 -4.54
CA ILE A 54 -8.21 -5.82 -4.08
C ILE A 54 -6.96 -6.05 -3.25
N TYR A 55 -5.80 -5.61 -3.72
CA TYR A 55 -4.53 -5.70 -2.99
C TYR A 55 -4.61 -5.00 -1.64
N ALA A 56 -5.16 -3.79 -1.58
CA ALA A 56 -5.36 -3.06 -0.34
C ALA A 56 -6.30 -3.82 0.62
N ALA A 57 -7.43 -4.34 0.12
CA ALA A 57 -8.37 -5.12 0.92
C ALA A 57 -7.71 -6.39 1.50
N PHE A 58 -6.96 -7.14 0.69
CA PHE A 58 -6.21 -8.31 1.15
C PHE A 58 -5.16 -7.95 2.19
N ASN A 59 -4.41 -6.85 2.02
CA ASN A 59 -3.44 -6.42 3.02
C ASN A 59 -4.11 -6.05 4.35
N VAL A 60 -5.25 -5.36 4.31
CA VAL A 60 -6.00 -5.03 5.53
C VAL A 60 -6.50 -6.31 6.21
N VAL A 61 -7.12 -7.23 5.47
CA VAL A 61 -7.59 -8.51 6.01
C VAL A 61 -6.44 -9.33 6.58
N TYR A 62 -5.31 -9.41 5.87
CA TYR A 62 -4.11 -10.11 6.31
C TYR A 62 -3.50 -9.47 7.56
N GLY A 63 -3.40 -8.14 7.59
CA GLY A 63 -2.89 -7.39 8.73
C GLY A 63 -3.74 -7.56 9.99
N VAL A 64 -5.08 -7.56 9.83
CA VAL A 64 -6.03 -7.86 10.92
C VAL A 64 -5.90 -9.32 11.37
N ALA A 65 -5.87 -10.27 10.42
CA ALA A 65 -5.76 -11.70 10.74
C ALA A 65 -4.45 -12.05 11.45
N THR A 66 -3.37 -11.34 11.11
CA THR A 66 -2.02 -11.57 11.64
C THR A 66 -1.72 -10.68 12.85
N PHE A 67 -2.61 -9.76 13.24
CA PHE A 67 -2.37 -8.76 14.29
C PHE A 67 -0.98 -8.11 14.17
N ASN A 68 -0.60 -7.74 12.94
CA ASN A 68 0.78 -7.32 12.62
C ASN A 68 1.25 -6.11 13.47
N ASP A 69 0.33 -5.24 13.90
CA ASP A 69 0.62 -4.08 14.75
C ASP A 69 0.80 -4.40 16.25
N CYS A 70 0.57 -5.65 16.69
CA CYS A 70 0.58 -5.96 18.12
C CYS A 70 1.93 -6.38 18.69
N ALA A 71 2.95 -6.71 17.89
CA ALA A 71 4.24 -7.11 18.44
C ALA A 71 4.98 -5.93 19.09
N GLU A 72 5.06 -4.81 18.37
CA GLU A 72 5.76 -3.60 18.82
C GLU A 72 4.95 -2.85 19.90
N ALA A 73 3.64 -2.70 19.70
CA ALA A 73 2.76 -2.14 20.72
C ALA A 73 2.77 -2.98 22.03
N ARG A 74 2.90 -4.31 21.93
CA ARG A 74 3.05 -5.18 23.11
C ARG A 74 4.39 -4.97 23.81
N SER A 75 5.50 -4.81 23.08
CA SER A 75 6.80 -4.54 23.70
C SER A 75 6.84 -3.20 24.41
N ASP A 76 6.24 -2.16 23.82
CA ASP A 76 6.18 -0.84 24.44
C ASP A 76 5.30 -0.84 25.70
N LEU A 77 4.13 -1.48 25.63
CA LEU A 77 3.26 -1.63 26.80
C LEU A 77 3.94 -2.43 27.93
N LEU A 78 4.68 -3.50 27.60
CA LEU A 78 5.43 -4.27 28.60
C LEU A 78 6.53 -3.46 29.27
N ARG A 79 7.21 -2.58 28.52
CA ARG A 79 8.23 -1.66 29.06
C ARG A 79 7.60 -0.66 30.03
N GLU A 80 6.49 -0.03 29.64
CA GLU A 80 5.76 0.90 30.51
C GLU A 80 5.26 0.23 31.81
N ILE A 81 4.80 -1.03 31.73
CA ILE A 81 4.38 -1.80 32.92
C ILE A 81 5.57 -2.06 33.85
N GLN A 82 6.76 -2.36 33.31
CA GLN A 82 7.95 -2.57 34.14
C GLN A 82 8.41 -1.29 34.83
N GLU A 83 8.40 -0.16 34.11
CA GLU A 83 8.73 1.15 34.68
C GLU A 83 7.75 1.52 35.80
N ALA A 84 6.44 1.42 35.56
CA ALA A 84 5.42 1.70 36.56
C ALA A 84 5.51 0.78 37.79
N ARG A 85 5.83 -0.51 37.61
CA ARG A 85 6.08 -1.44 38.73
C ARG A 85 7.32 -1.04 39.53
N GLY A 86 8.38 -0.58 38.89
CA GLY A 86 9.58 -0.07 39.55
C GLY A 86 9.28 1.14 40.44
N GLU A 87 8.49 2.08 39.94
CA GLU A 87 8.07 3.26 40.72
C GLU A 87 7.20 2.89 41.92
N LEU A 88 6.23 1.99 41.73
CA LEU A 88 5.36 1.54 42.80
C LEU A 88 6.10 0.76 43.89
N LYS A 89 7.14 -0.01 43.51
CA LYS A 89 8.06 -0.71 44.43
C LYS A 89 8.94 0.27 45.21
N GLN A 90 9.45 1.32 44.56
CA GLN A 90 10.15 2.42 45.26
C GLN A 90 9.25 3.12 46.27
N LYS A 91 7.98 3.31 45.94
CA LYS A 91 6.96 3.90 46.83
C LYS A 91 6.47 2.93 47.92
N LYS A 92 6.95 1.67 47.95
CA LYS A 92 6.52 0.60 48.87
C LYS A 92 5.01 0.32 48.85
N ILE A 93 4.36 0.57 47.72
CA ILE A 93 2.92 0.30 47.54
C ILE A 93 2.70 -1.19 47.22
N ILE A 94 3.69 -1.81 46.56
CA ILE A 94 3.76 -3.23 46.22
C ILE A 94 5.18 -3.75 46.46
N ASP A 95 5.29 -5.03 46.81
CA ASP A 95 6.54 -5.69 47.23
C ASP A 95 7.64 -5.79 46.16
#